data_AF-E2BEG9-F1
#
_entry.id   AF-E2BEG9-F1
#
_cell.length_a   1.000
_cell.length_b   1.000
_cell.length_c   1.000
_cell.angle_alpha   90.00
_cell.angle_beta   90.00
_cell.angle_gamma   90.00
#
_symmetry.space_group_name_H-M   'P 1'
#
loop_
_entity.id
_entity.type
_entity.pdbx_description
1 polymer ?
#
loop_
_entity_poly.entity_id
_entity_poly.type
_entity_poly.pdbx_seq_one_letter_code
_entity_poly.pdbx_strand_id
1 'polypeptide(L)'
;AAELGAVAALIRSLTSYSLYTPHTGMMSYGENVTKIPAACITVEDATMLKRMADRGENIMINLKMQAQTYPDTHSRNVIADITGSGAAEKTVVVSGHIDSWDVGQGALDDGGGIFISWKALQLLKRLNLRARRTVR
;
A
#
# COMPACT_ATOMS: atom_id res chain seq x y z
N ALA A 1 -5.53 21.59 1.46
CA ALA A 1 -5.44 21.87 2.91
C ALA A 1 -4.35 22.90 3.20
N ALA A 2 -3.08 22.61 2.91
CA ALA A 2 -1.97 23.55 3.14
C ALA A 2 -2.15 24.90 2.42
N GLU A 3 -2.57 24.89 1.15
CA GLU A 3 -2.87 26.12 0.37
C GLU A 3 -3.98 26.99 1.00
N LEU A 4 -4.84 26.39 1.82
CA LEU A 4 -5.91 27.07 2.55
C LEU A 4 -5.50 27.48 3.98
N GLY A 5 -4.21 27.38 4.31
CA GLY A 5 -3.66 27.79 5.61
C GLY A 5 -3.80 26.76 6.73
N ALA A 6 -4.19 25.52 6.44
CA ALA A 6 -4.22 24.46 7.46
C ALA A 6 -2.80 24.11 7.93
N VAL A 7 -2.64 23.80 9.22
CA VAL A 7 -1.35 23.41 9.83
C VAL A 7 -1.15 21.89 9.95
N ALA A 8 -2.22 21.12 9.74
CA ALA A 8 -2.23 19.65 9.72
C ALA A 8 -3.47 19.15 8.96
N ALA A 9 -3.47 17.87 8.57
CA ALA A 9 -4.63 17.21 8.00
C ALA A 9 -4.90 15.87 8.70
N LEU A 10 -6.16 15.62 9.06
CA LEU A 10 -6.63 14.31 9.46
C LEU A 10 -7.58 13.75 8.42
N ILE A 11 -7.36 12.49 8.05
CA ILE A 11 -8.09 11.81 6.99
C ILE A 11 -8.85 10.64 7.62
N ARG A 12 -10.15 10.52 7.33
CA ARG A 12 -10.89 9.30 7.67
C ARG A 12 -10.30 8.14 6.89
N SER A 13 -9.97 7.05 7.57
CA SER A 13 -9.45 5.83 6.92
C SER A 13 -10.32 5.40 5.74
N LEU A 14 -9.66 5.06 4.63
CA LEU A 14 -10.29 4.74 3.36
C LEU A 14 -10.73 3.27 3.37
N THR A 15 -11.84 3.00 4.03
CA THR A 15 -12.46 1.68 4.09
C THR A 15 -13.97 1.74 4.15
N SER A 16 -14.60 0.70 3.61
CA SER A 16 -16.04 0.45 3.73
C SER A 16 -16.41 -0.13 5.09
N TYR A 17 -15.54 -0.96 5.66
CA TYR A 17 -15.71 -1.58 6.98
C TYR A 17 -14.51 -1.27 7.86
N SER A 18 -14.76 -0.82 9.09
CA SER A 18 -13.69 -0.47 10.01
C SER A 18 -13.50 -1.52 11.09
N LEU A 19 -12.23 -1.73 11.43
CA LEU A 19 -11.79 -2.59 12.52
C LEU A 19 -11.28 -1.75 13.71
N TYR A 20 -11.67 -0.48 13.79
CA TYR A 20 -11.09 0.49 14.71
C TYR A 20 -9.56 0.66 14.51
N THR A 21 -9.11 0.55 13.27
CA THR A 21 -7.69 0.68 12.88
C THR A 21 -7.52 1.80 11.85
N PRO A 22 -6.50 2.66 11.97
CA PRO A 22 -6.19 3.64 10.94
C PRO A 22 -5.53 2.96 9.73
N HIS A 23 -5.81 3.45 8.53
CA HIS A 23 -5.15 3.01 7.30
C HIS A 23 -4.01 3.96 6.95
N THR A 24 -2.79 3.45 6.87
CA THR A 24 -1.68 4.19 6.25
C THR A 24 -1.80 4.11 4.72
N GLY A 25 -1.00 4.91 4.02
CA GLY A 25 -1.04 5.01 2.57
C GLY A 25 -0.02 6.01 2.04
N MET A 26 0.32 5.88 0.76
CA MET A 26 1.24 6.81 0.13
C MET A 26 0.54 8.15 -0.04
N MET A 27 1.28 9.22 0.25
CA MET A 27 0.88 10.57 -0.10
C MET A 27 2.05 11.29 -0.76
N SER A 28 1.74 12.27 -1.60
CA SER A 28 2.71 13.20 -2.16
C SER A 28 2.37 14.61 -1.70
N TYR A 29 3.40 15.43 -1.55
CA TYR A 29 3.23 16.87 -1.42
C TYR A 29 3.20 17.49 -2.83
N GLY A 30 2.36 18.50 -3.01
CA GLY A 30 2.40 19.33 -4.21
C GLY A 30 3.72 20.09 -4.33
N GLU A 31 4.00 20.63 -5.51
CA GLU A 31 5.13 21.54 -5.69
C GLU A 31 4.82 22.89 -5.03
N ASN A 32 5.84 23.50 -4.40
CA ASN A 32 5.75 24.84 -3.81
C ASN A 32 4.65 25.04 -2.74
N VAL A 33 4.19 23.97 -2.09
CA VAL A 33 3.26 24.05 -0.96
C VAL A 33 3.98 23.79 0.36
N THR A 34 3.52 24.46 1.43
CA THR A 34 3.98 24.16 2.79
C THR A 34 3.65 22.72 3.15
N LYS A 35 4.68 21.94 3.49
CA LYS A 35 4.50 20.55 3.94
C LYS A 35 3.91 20.55 5.34
N ILE A 36 2.72 20.00 5.48
CA ILE A 36 2.03 19.84 6.76
C ILE A 36 1.91 18.35 7.12
N PRO A 37 1.90 18.00 8.41
CA PRO A 37 1.64 16.63 8.84
C PRO A 37 0.25 16.18 8.39
N ALA A 38 0.17 14.96 7.89
CA ALA A 38 -1.09 14.31 7.52
C ALA A 38 -1.14 12.92 8.15
N ALA A 39 -2.27 12.61 8.79
CA ALA A 39 -2.47 11.31 9.43
C ALA A 39 -3.87 10.78 9.14
N CYS A 40 -4.00 9.47 9.01
CA CYS A 40 -5.30 8.82 9.00
C CYS A 40 -5.76 8.54 10.43
N ILE A 41 -7.06 8.69 10.66
CA ILE A 41 -7.75 8.29 11.89
C ILE A 41 -8.77 7.19 11.57
N THR A 42 -9.23 6.49 12.61
CA THR A 42 -10.26 5.46 12.47
C THR A 42 -11.56 6.04 11.90
N VAL A 43 -12.43 5.19 11.36
CA VAL A 43 -13.74 5.63 10.86
C VAL A 43 -14.59 6.15 12.00
N GLU A 44 -14.47 5.52 13.17
CA GLU A 44 -15.19 5.81 14.38
C GLU A 44 -14.80 7.17 14.95
N ASP A 45 -13.49 7.46 15.06
CA ASP A 45 -13.00 8.75 15.54
C ASP A 45 -13.38 9.87 14.57
N ALA A 46 -13.23 9.66 13.25
CA ALA A 46 -13.69 10.63 12.26
C ALA A 46 -15.19 10.93 12.40
N THR A 47 -16.00 9.90 12.63
CA THR A 47 -17.46 10.06 12.80
C THR A 47 -17.79 10.75 14.13
N MET A 48 -17.04 10.46 15.20
CA MET A 48 -17.17 11.15 16.48
C MET A 48 -16.88 12.64 16.34
N LEU A 49 -15.74 12.99 15.75
CA LEU A 49 -15.34 14.37 15.49
C LEU A 49 -16.36 15.09 14.61
N LYS A 50 -16.89 14.41 13.58
CA LYS A 50 -17.96 14.97 12.74
C LYS A 50 -19.21 15.31 13.57
N ARG A 51 -19.65 14.42 14.45
CA ARG A 51 -20.82 14.69 15.33
C ARG A 51 -20.56 15.83 16.32
N MET A 52 -19.34 15.96 16.85
CA MET A 52 -18.96 17.09 17.71
C MET A 52 -19.01 18.41 16.93
N ALA A 53 -18.44 18.43 15.72
CA ALA A 53 -18.46 19.58 14.84
C ALA A 53 -19.90 19.98 14.46
N ASP A 54 -20.77 19.01 14.18
CA ASP A 54 -22.19 19.25 13.87
C ASP A 54 -22.98 19.85 15.04
N ARG A 55 -22.53 19.63 16.28
CA ARG A 55 -23.08 20.28 17.48
C ARG A 55 -22.47 21.66 17.76
N GLY A 56 -21.54 22.13 16.93
CA GLY A 56 -20.85 23.41 17.12
C GLY A 56 -19.79 23.38 18.22
N GLU A 57 -19.31 22.19 18.62
CA GLU A 57 -18.25 22.08 19.62
C GLU A 57 -16.90 22.52 19.05
N ASN A 58 -16.10 23.19 19.89
CA ASN A 58 -14.72 23.51 19.54
C ASN A 58 -13.82 22.29 19.80
N ILE A 59 -13.28 21.70 18.73
CA ILE A 59 -12.45 20.50 18.79
C ILE A 59 -10.98 20.90 18.82
N MET A 60 -10.30 20.56 19.91
CA MET A 60 -8.85 20.73 20.05
C MET A 60 -8.16 19.38 19.89
N ILE A 61 -7.22 19.29 18.95
CA ILE A 61 -6.48 18.05 18.65
C ILE A 61 -5.00 18.28 18.91
N ASN A 62 -4.39 17.39 19.69
CA ASN A 62 -2.94 17.28 19.81
C ASN A 62 -2.45 16.20 18.84
N LEU A 63 -1.81 16.60 17.74
CA LEU A 63 -1.21 15.67 16.78
C LEU A 63 0.31 15.60 17.00
N LYS A 64 0.80 14.41 17.34
CA LYS A 64 2.23 14.12 17.48
C LYS A 64 2.64 13.05 16.48
N MET A 65 3.56 13.39 15.58
CA MET A 65 4.15 12.45 14.61
C MET A 65 5.67 12.48 14.74
N GLN A 66 6.31 11.33 14.60
CA GLN A 66 7.77 11.17 14.73
C GLN A 66 8.40 10.54 13.49
N ALA A 67 7.71 10.63 12.35
CA ALA A 67 8.20 10.10 11.08
C ALA A 67 9.50 10.80 10.66
N GLN A 68 10.43 10.03 10.07
CA GLN A 68 11.71 10.52 9.56
C GLN A 68 11.87 10.09 8.12
N THR A 69 12.38 10.99 7.28
CA THR A 69 12.79 10.66 5.90
C THR A 69 14.29 10.41 5.89
N TYR A 70 14.69 9.21 5.49
CA TYR A 70 16.09 8.85 5.26
C TYR A 70 16.43 8.99 3.77
N PRO A 71 17.73 9.06 3.41
CA PRO A 71 18.16 9.00 2.02
C PRO A 71 17.69 7.72 1.32
N ASP A 72 17.54 7.81 0.00
CA ASP A 72 17.14 6.67 -0.84
C ASP A 72 18.12 5.50 -0.69
N THR A 73 17.57 4.29 -0.79
CA THR A 73 18.32 3.04 -0.75
C THR A 73 17.82 2.05 -1.80
N HIS A 74 18.60 1.03 -2.09
CA HIS A 74 18.29 0.05 -3.12
C HIS A 74 17.33 -1.02 -2.61
N SER A 75 16.16 -1.11 -3.26
CA SER A 75 15.30 -2.30 -3.24
C SER A 75 15.67 -3.25 -4.38
N ARG A 76 14.98 -4.39 -4.49
CA ARG A 76 15.23 -5.42 -5.51
C ARG A 76 13.94 -6.03 -6.04
N ASN A 77 13.94 -6.33 -7.33
CA ASN A 77 12.98 -7.25 -7.94
C ASN A 77 13.54 -8.68 -7.87
N VAL A 78 12.68 -9.66 -7.60
CA VAL A 78 13.01 -11.08 -7.68
C VAL A 78 12.34 -11.64 -8.94
N ILE A 79 13.13 -12.25 -9.81
CA ILE A 79 12.67 -12.76 -11.11
C ILE A 79 13.03 -14.24 -11.21
N ALA A 80 12.05 -15.07 -11.60
CA ALA A 80 12.25 -16.51 -11.80
C ALA A 80 11.58 -16.93 -13.11
N ASP A 81 12.34 -17.59 -13.99
CA ASP A 81 11.84 -18.00 -15.30
C ASP A 81 11.71 -19.53 -15.40
N ILE A 82 10.59 -19.99 -15.97
CA ILE A 82 10.48 -21.31 -16.59
C ILE A 82 10.62 -21.12 -18.10
N THR A 83 11.80 -21.46 -18.64
CA THR A 83 12.10 -21.27 -20.06
C THR A 83 11.12 -22.05 -20.95
N GLY A 84 10.57 -21.38 -21.95
CA GLY A 84 9.66 -21.98 -22.92
C GLY A 84 10.28 -23.12 -23.73
N SER A 85 9.45 -23.96 -24.35
CA SER A 85 9.90 -25.10 -25.18
C SER A 85 10.10 -24.78 -26.66
N GLY A 86 9.51 -23.70 -27.18
CA GLY A 86 9.57 -23.41 -28.64
C GLY A 86 9.55 -21.93 -29.04
N ALA A 87 9.20 -21.02 -28.13
CA ALA A 87 9.27 -19.57 -28.32
C ALA A 87 9.80 -18.93 -27.03
N ALA A 88 10.99 -19.36 -26.61
CA ALA A 88 11.60 -19.00 -25.32
C ALA A 88 11.93 -17.51 -25.20
N GLU A 89 12.07 -16.80 -26.32
CA GLU A 89 12.26 -15.36 -26.41
C GLU A 89 10.99 -14.55 -26.09
N LYS A 90 9.82 -15.20 -26.10
CA LYS A 90 8.54 -14.57 -25.75
C LYS A 90 8.19 -14.90 -24.31
N THR A 91 7.81 -13.88 -23.55
CA THR A 91 7.53 -14.00 -22.11
C THR A 91 6.07 -13.73 -21.79
N VAL A 92 5.51 -14.52 -20.88
CA VAL A 92 4.27 -14.24 -20.16
C VAL A 92 4.65 -13.99 -18.71
N VAL A 93 4.26 -12.83 -18.16
CA VAL A 93 4.60 -12.44 -16.79
C VAL A 93 3.42 -12.69 -15.86
N VAL A 94 3.67 -13.36 -14.74
CA VAL A 94 2.76 -13.56 -13.61
C VAL A 94 3.47 -13.07 -12.35
N SER A 95 2.96 -12.01 -11.73
CA SER A 95 3.71 -11.25 -10.72
C SER A 95 2.84 -10.71 -9.59
N GLY A 96 3.49 -10.41 -8.46
CA GLY A 96 3.00 -9.58 -7.36
C GLY A 96 4.14 -8.74 -6.77
N HIS A 97 3.88 -7.87 -5.78
CA HIS A 97 4.90 -6.98 -5.20
C HIS A 97 5.30 -7.37 -3.77
N ILE A 98 6.61 -7.39 -3.49
CA ILE A 98 7.20 -7.97 -2.26
C ILE A 98 7.33 -7.00 -1.09
N ASP A 99 7.04 -5.72 -1.32
CA ASP A 99 6.90 -4.71 -0.29
C ASP A 99 5.46 -4.70 0.26
N SER A 100 5.31 -4.18 1.47
CA SER A 100 4.02 -3.92 2.09
C SER A 100 4.12 -2.70 3.00
N TRP A 101 2.97 -2.25 3.47
CA TRP A 101 2.92 -1.34 4.62
C TRP A 101 3.46 -2.01 5.89
N ASP A 102 3.95 -1.19 6.80
CA ASP A 102 4.67 -1.55 8.03
C ASP A 102 3.76 -1.82 9.23
N VAL A 103 2.50 -1.40 9.17
CA VAL A 103 1.53 -1.52 10.28
C VAL A 103 0.83 -2.89 10.36
N GLY A 104 1.13 -3.80 9.42
CA GLY A 104 0.48 -5.09 9.30
C GLY A 104 1.45 -6.21 8.92
N GLN A 105 0.92 -7.29 8.33
CA GLN A 105 1.71 -8.46 7.92
C GLN A 105 1.81 -8.61 6.39
N GLY A 106 1.28 -7.65 5.62
CA GLY A 106 1.28 -7.70 4.15
C GLY A 106 0.59 -8.93 3.55
N ALA A 107 -0.30 -9.61 4.28
CA ALA A 107 -0.79 -10.93 3.89
C ALA A 107 -1.67 -10.90 2.63
N LEU A 108 -2.60 -9.93 2.52
CA LEU A 108 -3.44 -9.76 1.34
C LEU A 108 -2.89 -8.73 0.35
N ASP A 109 -2.04 -7.82 0.83
CA ASP A 109 -1.44 -6.72 0.08
C ASP A 109 0.09 -6.76 0.28
N ASP A 110 0.85 -7.49 -0.55
CA ASP A 110 0.41 -8.43 -1.61
C ASP A 110 1.01 -9.83 -1.44
N GLY A 111 1.13 -10.28 -0.20
CA GLY A 111 1.61 -11.63 0.12
C GLY A 111 0.81 -12.73 -0.59
N GLY A 112 -0.51 -12.55 -0.72
CA GLY A 112 -1.40 -13.43 -1.46
C GLY A 112 -1.09 -13.47 -2.96
N GLY A 113 -0.94 -12.32 -3.62
CA GLY A 113 -0.64 -12.25 -5.06
C GLY A 113 0.73 -12.80 -5.39
N ILE A 114 1.76 -12.54 -4.57
CA ILE A 114 3.08 -13.17 -4.75
C ILE A 114 3.00 -14.67 -4.54
N PHE A 115 2.31 -15.13 -3.50
CA PHE A 115 2.17 -16.55 -3.23
C PHE A 115 1.51 -17.26 -4.42
N ILE A 116 0.46 -16.69 -5.00
CA ILE A 116 -0.20 -17.20 -6.20
C ILE A 116 0.78 -17.23 -7.38
N SER A 117 1.51 -16.14 -7.61
CA SER A 117 2.48 -16.04 -8.72
C SER A 117 3.56 -17.12 -8.62
N TRP A 118 4.15 -17.31 -7.44
CA TRP A 118 5.12 -18.38 -7.19
C TRP A 118 4.51 -19.79 -7.35
N LYS A 119 3.30 -20.00 -6.81
CA LYS A 119 2.64 -21.31 -6.86
C LYS A 119 2.22 -21.71 -8.27
N ALA A 120 1.88 -20.76 -9.14
CA ALA A 120 1.59 -21.04 -10.54
C ALA A 120 2.80 -21.70 -11.23
N LEU A 121 3.99 -21.11 -11.10
CA LEU A 121 5.23 -21.67 -11.65
C LEU A 121 5.57 -23.02 -11.00
N GLN A 122 5.46 -23.11 -9.67
CA GLN A 122 5.72 -24.36 -8.95
C GLN A 122 4.81 -25.50 -9.44
N LEU A 123 3.53 -25.22 -9.69
CA LEU A 123 2.55 -26.20 -10.15
C LEU A 123 2.86 -26.69 -11.57
N LEU A 124 3.15 -25.79 -12.51
CA LEU A 124 3.56 -26.16 -13.88
C LEU A 124 4.75 -27.11 -13.86
N LYS A 125 5.77 -26.79 -13.04
CA LYS A 125 6.96 -27.63 -12.87
C LYS A 125 6.62 -29.00 -12.28
N ARG A 126 5.78 -29.07 -11.24
CA ARG A 126 5.36 -30.33 -10.60
C ARG A 126 4.57 -31.24 -11.53
N LEU A 127 3.75 -30.66 -12.41
CA LEU A 127 2.96 -31.40 -13.41
C LEU A 127 3.75 -31.74 -14.67
N ASN A 128 5.04 -31.36 -14.74
CA ASN A 128 5.88 -31.49 -15.93
C ASN A 128 5.25 -30.82 -17.18
N LEU A 129 4.51 -29.74 -16.97
CA LEU A 129 3.91 -28.95 -18.04
C LEU A 129 4.86 -27.82 -18.43
N ARG A 130 5.19 -27.75 -19.72
CA ARG A 130 6.07 -26.71 -20.27
C ARG A 130 5.37 -25.94 -21.37
N ALA A 131 5.12 -24.66 -21.12
CA ALA A 131 4.56 -23.75 -22.11
C ALA A 131 5.53 -23.52 -23.27
N ARG A 132 5.00 -23.10 -24.44
CA ARG A 132 5.85 -22.70 -25.58
C ARG A 132 6.65 -21.44 -25.29
N ARG A 133 6.02 -20.46 -24.63
CA ARG A 133 6.61 -19.19 -24.17
C ARG A 133 7.28 -19.36 -22.80
N THR A 134 8.26 -18.52 -22.49
CA THR A 134 8.82 -18.43 -21.15
C THR A 134 7.78 -17.86 -20.20
N VAL A 135 7.59 -18.51 -19.05
CA VAL A 135 6.74 -18.00 -17.97
C VAL A 135 7.66 -17.37 -16.94
N ARG A 136 7.45 -16.10 -16.65
CA ARG A 136 8.19 -15.29 -15.68
C ARG A 136 7.30 -14.91 -14.52
#